data_AF-A0A946XUP3-F1
#
_entry.id   AF-A0A946XUP3-F1
#
_cell.length_a   1.000
_cell.length_b   1.000
_cell.length_c   1.000
_cell.angle_alpha   90.00
_cell.angle_beta   90.00
_cell.angle_gamma   90.00
#
_symmetry.space_group_name_H-M   'P 1'
#
loop_
_entity.id
_entity.type
_entity.pdbx_description
1 polymer ?
#
loop_
_entity_poly.entity_id
_entity_poly.type
_entity_poly.pdbx_seq_one_letter_code
_entity_poly.pdbx_strand_id
1 'polypeptide(L)'
;MRYIYLTLLAAILMSTGCNKDAQTIEEREERDPFVKSGQEFMDEQKWDQAIDSFKRALEKEPRMARPHLDLAIIYQQHKINYIHAIYHYDRYLELRPDAEKAEFIKQQKLKVAQALANTLINNSPEVKQVVKERNELLKQNKALQSQMSARGGGQSLAAGSRTASPSIASSPAPSTSSGKN
;
A
#
# COMPACT_ATOMS: atom_id res chain seq x y z
N MET A 1 -2.04 40.50 -27.46
CA MET A 1 -2.96 39.55 -28.14
C MET A 1 -2.42 38.12 -28.21
N ARG A 2 -1.19 37.86 -28.64
CA ARG A 2 -0.65 36.48 -28.81
C ARG A 2 -0.57 35.63 -27.53
N TYR A 3 -0.32 36.25 -26.37
CA TYR A 3 -0.25 35.56 -25.08
C TYR A 3 -1.62 35.18 -24.49
N ILE A 4 -2.67 35.93 -24.83
CA ILE A 4 -4.04 35.68 -24.32
C ILE A 4 -4.60 34.37 -24.90
N TYR A 5 -4.33 34.11 -26.18
CA TYR A 5 -4.69 32.83 -26.82
C TYR A 5 -3.89 31.65 -26.25
N LEU A 6 -2.63 31.88 -25.86
CA LEU A 6 -1.76 30.85 -25.30
C LEU A 6 -2.18 30.45 -23.88
N THR A 7 -2.59 31.43 -23.07
CA THR A 7 -3.17 31.17 -21.73
C THR A 7 -4.56 30.55 -21.81
N LEU A 8 -5.39 30.94 -22.78
CA LEU A 8 -6.71 30.32 -23.02
C LEU A 8 -6.58 28.87 -23.48
N LEU A 9 -5.65 28.57 -24.39
CA LEU A 9 -5.38 27.22 -24.87
C LEU A 9 -4.88 26.30 -23.72
N ALA A 10 -4.00 26.82 -22.86
CA ALA A 10 -3.52 26.10 -21.69
C ALA A 10 -4.64 25.84 -20.65
N ALA A 11 -5.54 26.81 -20.43
CA ALA A 11 -6.69 26.65 -19.54
C ALA A 11 -7.74 25.66 -20.09
N ILE A 12 -7.90 25.59 -21.42
CA ILE A 12 -8.77 24.60 -22.07
C ILE A 12 -8.14 23.19 -21.96
N LEU A 13 -6.84 23.06 -22.18
CA LEU A 13 -6.12 21.78 -22.02
C LEU A 13 -6.15 21.26 -20.57
N MET A 14 -6.06 22.15 -19.58
CA MET A 14 -6.19 21.78 -18.16
C MET A 14 -7.63 21.40 -17.76
N SER A 15 -8.65 22.00 -18.37
CA SER A 15 -10.05 21.66 -18.09
C SER A 15 -10.55 20.42 -18.84
N THR A 16 -9.90 20.02 -19.94
CA THR A 16 -10.20 18.77 -20.64
C THR A 16 -9.38 17.57 -20.17
N GLY A 17 -8.31 17.79 -19.40
CA GLY A 17 -7.41 16.75 -18.92
C GLY A 17 -7.87 16.00 -17.66
N CYS A 18 -8.93 16.47 -16.99
CA CYS A 18 -9.45 15.81 -15.79
C CYS A 18 -10.71 15.00 -16.10
N ASN A 19 -10.64 13.70 -15.79
CA ASN A 19 -11.75 12.85 -15.36
C ASN A 19 -12.86 12.45 -16.35
N LYS A 20 -12.83 12.89 -17.61
CA LYS A 20 -13.89 12.48 -18.58
C LYS A 20 -13.92 10.96 -18.79
N ASP A 21 -12.76 10.32 -18.89
CA ASP A 21 -12.68 8.87 -19.07
C ASP A 21 -13.23 8.11 -17.85
N ALA A 22 -12.89 8.53 -16.63
CA ALA A 22 -13.39 7.90 -15.41
C ALA A 22 -14.91 8.07 -15.26
N GLN A 23 -15.45 9.27 -15.54
CA GLN A 23 -16.89 9.53 -15.52
C GLN A 23 -17.63 8.63 -16.54
N THR A 24 -17.07 8.46 -17.74
CA THR A 24 -17.66 7.54 -18.74
C THR A 24 -17.58 6.06 -18.34
N ILE A 25 -16.55 5.68 -17.56
CA ILE A 25 -16.42 4.31 -17.03
C ILE A 25 -17.43 4.07 -15.91
N GLU A 26 -17.65 5.02 -15.00
CA GLU A 26 -18.66 4.91 -13.94
C GLU A 26 -20.07 4.72 -14.52
N GLU A 27 -20.45 5.52 -15.52
CA GLU A 27 -21.74 5.35 -16.20
C GLU A 27 -21.87 4.00 -16.94
N ARG A 28 -20.76 3.51 -17.51
CA ARG A 28 -20.72 2.21 -18.19
C ARG A 28 -20.84 1.06 -17.19
N GLU A 29 -20.19 1.20 -16.03
CA GLU A 29 -20.19 0.24 -14.94
C GLU A 29 -21.61 0.01 -14.40
N GLU A 30 -22.39 1.07 -14.21
CA GLU A 30 -23.79 0.98 -13.77
C GLU A 30 -24.71 0.31 -14.79
N ARG A 31 -24.37 0.40 -16.09
CA ARG A 31 -25.16 -0.17 -17.18
C ARG A 31 -24.68 -1.55 -17.61
N ASP A 32 -23.53 -2.02 -17.12
CA ASP A 32 -22.96 -3.28 -17.57
C ASP A 32 -23.80 -4.48 -17.05
N PRO A 33 -24.26 -5.38 -17.93
CA PRO A 33 -25.14 -6.47 -17.55
C PRO A 33 -24.48 -7.47 -16.59
N PHE A 34 -23.17 -7.68 -16.69
CA PHE A 34 -22.46 -8.61 -15.81
C PHE A 34 -22.31 -8.03 -14.39
N VAL A 35 -22.17 -6.71 -14.28
CA VAL A 35 -22.17 -6.03 -12.97
C VAL A 35 -23.54 -6.17 -12.30
N LYS A 36 -24.62 -5.95 -13.05
CA LYS A 36 -26.00 -6.12 -12.54
C LYS A 36 -26.28 -7.55 -12.11
N SER A 37 -26.01 -8.54 -12.96
CA SER A 37 -26.19 -9.95 -12.59
C SER A 37 -25.31 -10.34 -11.40
N GLY A 38 -24.10 -9.79 -11.29
CA GLY A 38 -23.24 -10.00 -10.12
C GLY A 38 -23.89 -9.50 -8.82
N GLN A 39 -24.53 -8.32 -8.86
CA GLN A 39 -25.26 -7.76 -7.72
C GLN A 39 -26.52 -8.58 -7.39
N GLU A 40 -27.30 -8.98 -8.39
CA GLU A 40 -28.47 -9.86 -8.21
C GLU A 40 -28.06 -11.18 -7.55
N PHE A 41 -26.96 -11.79 -8.00
CA PHE A 41 -26.43 -13.00 -7.37
C PHE A 41 -25.93 -12.75 -5.94
N MET A 42 -25.41 -11.55 -5.61
CA MET A 42 -25.09 -11.21 -4.22
C MET A 42 -26.34 -11.12 -3.34
N ASP A 43 -27.40 -10.49 -3.84
CA ASP A 43 -28.67 -10.38 -3.12
C ASP A 43 -29.30 -11.77 -2.87
N GLU A 44 -29.14 -12.68 -3.83
CA GLU A 44 -29.53 -14.09 -3.71
C GLU A 44 -28.52 -14.96 -2.92
N GLN A 45 -27.43 -14.37 -2.43
CA GLN A 45 -26.33 -15.05 -1.73
C GLN A 45 -25.62 -16.15 -2.54
N LYS A 46 -25.72 -16.09 -3.87
CA LYS A 46 -25.08 -17.02 -4.82
C LYS A 46 -23.67 -16.54 -5.15
N TRP A 47 -22.78 -16.61 -4.15
CA TRP A 47 -21.44 -15.99 -4.17
C TRP A 47 -20.56 -16.42 -5.35
N ASP A 48 -20.59 -17.70 -5.76
CA ASP A 48 -19.78 -18.16 -6.89
C ASP A 48 -20.24 -17.59 -8.23
N GLN A 49 -21.55 -17.46 -8.43
CA GLN A 49 -22.13 -16.87 -9.63
C GLN A 49 -21.91 -15.35 -9.67
N ALA A 50 -21.96 -14.70 -8.51
CA ALA A 50 -21.58 -13.29 -8.38
C ALA A 50 -20.11 -13.09 -8.78
N ILE A 51 -19.19 -13.94 -8.27
CA ILE A 51 -17.77 -13.88 -8.64
C ILE A 51 -17.57 -14.04 -10.14
N ASP A 52 -18.20 -15.05 -10.76
CA ASP A 52 -18.10 -15.28 -12.20
C ASP A 52 -18.57 -14.06 -13.01
N SER A 53 -19.73 -13.51 -12.63
CA SER A 53 -20.30 -12.33 -13.29
C SER A 53 -19.37 -11.12 -13.19
N PHE A 54 -18.85 -10.81 -12.00
CA PHE A 54 -17.91 -9.70 -11.83
C PHE A 54 -16.58 -9.93 -12.58
N LYS A 55 -16.09 -11.17 -12.66
CA LYS A 55 -14.89 -11.49 -13.45
C LYS A 55 -15.13 -11.25 -14.94
N ARG A 56 -16.26 -11.69 -15.49
CA ARG A 56 -16.63 -11.44 -16.90
C ARG A 56 -16.78 -9.95 -17.20
N ALA A 57 -17.30 -9.18 -16.24
CA ALA A 57 -17.32 -7.73 -16.34
C ALA A 57 -15.89 -7.18 -16.49
N LEU A 58 -14.97 -7.58 -15.60
CA LEU A 58 -13.57 -7.14 -15.59
C LEU A 58 -12.73 -7.66 -16.76
N GLU A 59 -13.08 -8.80 -17.36
CA GLU A 59 -12.45 -9.28 -18.60
C GLU A 59 -12.72 -8.33 -19.78
N LYS A 60 -13.94 -7.77 -19.84
CA LYS A 60 -14.36 -6.84 -20.89
C LYS A 60 -13.85 -5.42 -20.64
N GLU A 61 -13.92 -4.95 -19.41
CA GLU A 61 -13.38 -3.64 -19.01
C GLU A 61 -12.66 -3.74 -17.65
N PRO A 62 -11.32 -3.90 -17.65
CA PRO A 62 -10.52 -4.07 -16.44
C PRO A 62 -10.46 -2.85 -15.52
N ARG A 63 -10.92 -1.68 -15.97
CA ARG A 63 -10.90 -0.44 -15.18
C ARG A 63 -12.20 -0.16 -14.42
N MET A 64 -13.17 -1.06 -14.44
CA MET A 64 -14.39 -0.93 -13.62
C MET A 64 -14.05 -1.12 -12.14
N ALA A 65 -14.27 -0.10 -11.33
CA ALA A 65 -13.89 -0.14 -9.91
C ALA A 65 -14.89 -0.95 -9.08
N ARG A 66 -16.21 -0.81 -9.31
CA ARG A 66 -17.22 -1.47 -8.47
C ARG A 66 -17.10 -3.00 -8.45
N PRO A 67 -16.88 -3.72 -9.57
CA PRO A 67 -16.68 -5.16 -9.52
C PRO A 67 -15.48 -5.56 -8.67
N HIS A 68 -14.40 -4.77 -8.65
CA HIS A 68 -13.31 -5.01 -7.71
C HIS A 68 -13.77 -4.88 -6.26
N LEU A 69 -14.53 -3.84 -5.90
CA LEU A 69 -15.03 -3.72 -4.54
C LEU A 69 -15.96 -4.87 -4.13
N ASP A 70 -16.92 -5.24 -4.97
CA ASP A 70 -17.88 -6.30 -4.68
C ASP A 70 -17.17 -7.67 -4.57
N LEU A 71 -16.19 -7.95 -5.44
CA LEU A 71 -15.31 -9.13 -5.31
C LEU A 71 -14.51 -9.12 -4.00
N ALA A 72 -13.97 -7.98 -3.59
CA ALA A 72 -13.23 -7.88 -2.33
C ALA A 72 -14.09 -8.25 -1.13
N ILE A 73 -15.35 -7.78 -1.10
CA ILE A 73 -16.33 -8.08 -0.06
C ILE A 73 -16.66 -9.58 -0.05
N ILE A 74 -16.95 -10.17 -1.22
CA ILE A 74 -17.26 -11.60 -1.32
C ILE A 74 -16.08 -12.45 -0.84
N TYR A 75 -14.86 -12.13 -1.30
CA TYR A 75 -13.67 -12.87 -0.89
C TYR A 75 -13.37 -12.72 0.60
N GLN A 76 -13.60 -11.55 1.18
CA GLN A 76 -13.41 -11.30 2.60
C GLN A 76 -14.43 -12.08 3.45
N GLN A 77 -15.72 -12.00 3.11
CA GLN A 77 -16.80 -12.39 4.02
C GLN A 77 -17.34 -13.79 3.78
N HIS A 78 -17.32 -14.27 2.53
CA HIS A 78 -17.99 -15.51 2.15
C HIS A 78 -17.02 -16.60 1.70
N LYS A 79 -15.90 -16.24 1.06
CA LYS A 79 -14.86 -17.22 0.68
C LYS A 79 -13.69 -17.29 1.67
N ILE A 80 -13.57 -16.33 2.57
CA ILE A 80 -12.47 -16.20 3.54
C ILE A 80 -11.10 -16.32 2.85
N ASN A 81 -11.00 -15.73 1.66
CA ASN A 81 -9.76 -15.68 0.87
C ASN A 81 -9.17 -14.28 0.99
N TYR A 82 -8.41 -14.06 2.06
CA TYR A 82 -7.89 -12.75 2.40
C TYR A 82 -6.94 -12.18 1.34
N ILE A 83 -6.20 -13.03 0.63
CA ILE A 83 -5.27 -12.61 -0.43
C ILE A 83 -6.05 -11.98 -1.59
N HIS A 84 -7.09 -12.67 -2.09
CA HIS A 84 -7.91 -12.12 -3.16
C HIS A 84 -8.68 -10.88 -2.70
N ALA A 85 -9.17 -10.86 -1.46
CA ALA A 85 -9.83 -9.68 -0.92
C ALA A 85 -8.93 -8.45 -0.89
N ILE A 86 -7.68 -8.58 -0.41
CA ILE A 86 -6.70 -7.49 -0.40
C ILE A 86 -6.40 -7.00 -1.82
N TYR A 87 -6.14 -7.92 -2.74
CA TYR A 87 -5.89 -7.59 -4.16
C TYR A 87 -7.03 -6.74 -4.74
N HIS A 88 -8.27 -7.18 -4.56
CA HIS A 88 -9.43 -6.48 -5.11
C HIS A 88 -9.69 -5.13 -4.41
N TYR A 89 -9.41 -5.01 -3.10
CA TYR A 89 -9.42 -3.72 -2.42
C TYR A 89 -8.36 -2.75 -2.95
N ASP A 90 -7.15 -3.23 -3.22
CA ASP A 90 -6.08 -2.42 -3.80
C ASP A 90 -6.48 -1.90 -5.19
N ARG A 91 -6.99 -2.78 -6.06
CA ARG A 91 -7.48 -2.38 -7.39
C ARG A 91 -8.57 -1.33 -7.32
N TYR A 92 -9.52 -1.45 -6.39
CA TYR A 92 -10.54 -0.43 -6.17
C TYR A 92 -9.93 0.92 -5.78
N LEU A 93 -8.98 0.92 -4.83
CA LEU A 93 -8.32 2.13 -4.33
C LEU A 93 -7.40 2.78 -5.36
N GLU A 94 -6.79 2.00 -6.25
CA GLU A 94 -6.02 2.50 -7.39
C GLU A 94 -6.90 3.21 -8.42
N LEU A 95 -8.09 2.65 -8.70
CA LEU A 95 -9.01 3.19 -9.69
C LEU A 95 -9.79 4.40 -9.14
N ARG A 96 -10.09 4.42 -7.84
CA ARG A 96 -10.81 5.52 -7.18
C ARG A 96 -10.13 5.94 -5.86
N PRO A 97 -8.95 6.58 -5.93
CA PRO A 97 -8.21 6.99 -4.74
C PRO A 97 -8.95 8.03 -3.89
N ASP A 98 -9.76 8.87 -4.55
CA ASP A 98 -10.48 10.00 -3.94
C ASP A 98 -11.99 9.71 -3.75
N ALA A 99 -12.42 8.45 -3.88
CA ALA A 99 -13.80 8.10 -3.58
C ALA A 99 -14.12 8.43 -2.12
N GLU A 100 -15.35 8.88 -1.84
CA GLU A 100 -15.82 9.18 -0.48
C GLU A 100 -15.58 8.01 0.49
N LYS A 101 -15.77 6.78 0.00
CA LYS A 101 -15.54 5.55 0.79
C LYS A 101 -14.08 5.08 0.82
N ALA A 102 -13.13 5.75 0.18
CA ALA A 102 -11.75 5.27 0.05
C ALA A 102 -11.09 5.02 1.41
N GLU A 103 -11.24 5.93 2.38
CA GLU A 103 -10.69 5.74 3.73
C GLU A 103 -11.31 4.54 4.46
N PHE A 104 -12.62 4.36 4.35
CA PHE A 104 -13.29 3.18 4.88
C PHE A 104 -12.75 1.90 4.23
N ILE A 105 -12.56 1.88 2.92
CA ILE A 105 -12.02 0.72 2.20
C ILE A 105 -10.56 0.44 2.60
N LYS A 106 -9.73 1.46 2.79
CA LYS A 106 -8.35 1.29 3.34
C LYS A 106 -8.39 0.62 4.71
N GLN A 107 -9.29 1.05 5.60
CA GLN A 107 -9.46 0.43 6.91
C GLN A 107 -9.93 -1.02 6.81
N GLN A 108 -10.88 -1.31 5.93
CA GLN A 108 -11.35 -2.69 5.70
C GLN A 108 -10.24 -3.58 5.18
N LYS A 109 -9.45 -3.11 4.19
CA LYS A 109 -8.27 -3.82 3.69
C LYS A 109 -7.25 -4.09 4.80
N LEU A 110 -6.98 -3.11 5.67
CA LEU A 110 -6.07 -3.27 6.80
C LEU A 110 -6.56 -4.37 7.77
N LYS A 111 -7.85 -4.40 8.08
CA LYS A 111 -8.44 -5.47 8.91
C LYS A 111 -8.26 -6.85 8.28
N VAL A 112 -8.47 -6.96 6.97
CA VAL A 112 -8.24 -8.22 6.23
C VAL A 112 -6.78 -8.64 6.28
N ALA A 113 -5.85 -7.69 6.11
CA ALA A 113 -4.42 -7.97 6.22
C ALA A 113 -4.02 -8.44 7.64
N GLN A 114 -4.62 -7.85 8.68
CA GLN A 114 -4.43 -8.31 10.06
C GLN A 114 -5.00 -9.72 10.28
N ALA A 115 -6.18 -10.01 9.73
CA ALA A 115 -6.77 -11.35 9.81
C ALA A 115 -5.87 -12.40 9.13
N LEU A 116 -5.35 -12.09 7.94
CA LEU A 116 -4.37 -12.93 7.25
C LEU A 116 -3.11 -13.15 8.09
N ALA A 117 -2.52 -12.07 8.64
CA ALA A 117 -1.34 -12.16 9.49
C ALA A 117 -1.60 -13.06 10.71
N ASN A 118 -2.76 -12.92 11.37
CA ASN A 118 -3.13 -13.77 12.50
C ASN A 118 -3.27 -15.24 12.10
N THR A 119 -3.89 -15.53 10.95
CA THR A 119 -3.97 -16.90 10.42
C THR A 119 -2.58 -17.49 10.19
N LEU A 120 -1.66 -16.72 9.60
CA LEU A 120 -0.29 -17.17 9.35
C LEU A 120 0.49 -17.40 10.66
N ILE A 121 0.38 -16.48 11.62
CA ILE A 121 1.02 -16.60 12.94
C ILE A 121 0.52 -17.85 13.69
N ASN A 122 -0.78 -18.16 13.60
CA ASN A 122 -1.35 -19.28 14.33
C ASN A 122 -1.06 -20.63 13.66
N ASN A 123 -0.93 -20.67 12.34
CA ASN A 123 -0.78 -21.91 11.57
C ASN A 123 0.69 -22.25 11.21
N SER A 124 1.64 -21.34 11.44
CA SER A 124 3.08 -21.61 11.30
C SER A 124 3.78 -21.47 12.66
N PRO A 125 4.25 -22.58 13.27
CA PRO A 125 5.04 -22.56 14.49
C PRO A 125 6.28 -21.68 14.39
N GLU A 126 6.93 -21.66 13.22
CA GLU A 126 8.13 -20.87 12.94
C GLU A 126 7.80 -19.37 13.00
N VAL A 127 6.74 -18.94 12.30
CA VAL A 127 6.30 -17.53 12.32
C VAL A 127 5.87 -17.12 13.74
N LYS A 128 5.15 -18.00 14.44
CA LYS A 128 4.74 -17.76 15.83
C LYS A 128 5.94 -17.53 16.75
N GLN A 129 6.98 -18.34 16.60
CA GLN A 129 8.19 -18.25 17.39
C GLN A 129 8.96 -16.96 17.08
N VAL A 130 9.15 -16.63 15.80
CA VAL A 130 9.80 -15.38 15.39
C VAL A 130 9.09 -14.15 15.95
N VAL A 131 7.75 -14.14 15.93
CA VAL A 131 6.95 -13.04 16.50
C VAL A 131 7.14 -12.94 18.02
N LYS A 132 7.19 -14.08 18.72
CA LYS A 132 7.45 -14.13 20.17
C LYS A 132 8.83 -13.57 20.51
N GLU A 133 9.87 -14.04 19.83
CA GLU A 133 11.26 -13.60 20.02
C GLU A 133 11.41 -12.10 19.74
N ARG A 134 10.86 -11.62 18.63
CA ARG A 134 10.84 -10.19 18.30
C ARG A 134 10.24 -9.36 19.43
N ASN A 135 9.11 -9.79 20.00
CA ASN A 135 8.45 -9.05 21.08
C ASN A 135 9.31 -9.00 22.35
N GLU A 136 10.00 -10.08 22.68
CA GLU A 136 10.92 -10.14 23.81
C GLU A 136 12.14 -9.24 23.59
N LEU A 137 12.75 -9.29 22.39
CA LEU A 137 13.86 -8.40 22.02
C LEU A 137 13.44 -6.92 22.05
N LEU A 138 12.23 -6.58 21.60
CA LEU A 138 11.71 -5.21 21.69
C LEU A 138 11.58 -4.73 23.14
N LYS A 139 11.12 -5.60 24.04
CA LYS A 139 11.03 -5.32 25.48
C LYS A 139 12.42 -5.09 26.08
N GLN A 140 13.38 -5.94 25.73
CA GLN A 140 14.78 -5.81 26.18
C GLN A 140 15.41 -4.53 25.65
N ASN A 141 15.26 -4.22 24.35
CA ASN A 141 15.74 -2.99 23.74
C ASN A 141 15.19 -1.75 24.45
N LYS A 142 13.89 -1.74 24.76
CA LYS A 142 13.27 -0.63 25.50
C LYS A 142 13.82 -0.52 26.93
N ALA A 143 14.02 -1.64 27.62
CA ALA A 143 14.59 -1.64 28.98
C ALA A 143 16.03 -1.13 29.00
N LEU A 144 16.86 -1.57 28.04
CA LEU A 144 18.23 -1.10 27.88
C LEU A 144 18.27 0.39 27.55
N GLN A 145 17.40 0.88 26.66
CA GLN A 145 17.26 2.32 26.37
C GLN A 145 16.95 3.13 27.64
N SER A 146 16.01 2.67 28.47
CA SER A 146 15.70 3.32 29.74
C SER A 146 16.87 3.30 30.73
N GLN A 147 17.61 2.20 30.81
CA GLN A 147 18.81 2.11 31.65
C GLN A 147 19.93 3.04 31.16
N MET A 148 20.13 3.14 29.85
CA MET A 148 21.09 4.06 29.25
C MET A 148 20.70 5.52 29.48
N SER A 149 19.42 5.89 29.33
CA SER A 149 18.95 7.25 29.62
C SER A 149 19.06 7.58 31.11
N ALA A 150 18.76 6.63 31.99
CA ALA A 150 18.92 6.81 33.44
C ALA A 150 20.39 6.96 33.84
N ARG A 151 21.30 6.22 33.18
CA ARG A 151 22.76 6.41 33.33
C ARG A 151 23.26 7.72 32.72
N GLY A 152 22.66 8.16 31.61
CA GLY A 152 22.98 9.42 30.93
C GLY A 152 22.63 10.67 31.74
N GLY A 153 21.72 10.56 32.71
CA GLY A 153 21.46 11.62 33.71
C GLY A 153 22.54 11.75 34.80
N GLY A 154 23.51 10.83 34.85
CA GLY A 154 24.60 10.79 35.85
C GLY A 154 26.00 11.02 35.28
N GLN A 155 26.15 11.29 33.99
CA GLN A 155 27.43 11.67 33.38
C GLN A 155 27.35 13.05 32.72
N SER A 156 26.98 14.07 33.51
CA SER A 156 27.64 15.37 33.40
C SER A 156 28.85 15.36 34.33
N LEU A 157 29.88 14.58 34.00
CA LEU A 157 31.21 14.81 34.54
C LEU A 157 31.94 15.71 33.55
N ALA A 158 31.86 17.01 33.82
CA ALA A 158 32.84 17.94 33.32
C ALA A 158 34.22 17.47 33.79
N ALA A 159 35.03 16.98 32.86
CA ALA A 159 36.46 16.85 33.04
C ALA A 159 37.17 16.94 31.68
N GLY A 160 37.75 18.10 31.42
CA GLY A 160 39.02 18.17 30.71
C GLY A 160 38.97 18.46 29.22
N SER A 161 38.85 19.73 28.89
CA SER A 161 39.53 20.33 27.75
C SER A 161 41.04 20.01 27.80
N ARG A 162 41.51 18.96 27.10
CA ARG A 162 42.90 18.82 26.65
C ARG A 162 42.96 18.10 25.31
N THR A 163 43.04 18.92 24.26
CA THR A 163 43.90 18.76 23.07
C THR A 163 44.56 17.39 22.84
N ALA A 164 44.18 16.73 21.75
CA ALA A 164 45.12 16.18 20.75
C ALA A 164 44.33 15.50 19.62
N SER A 165 44.29 16.15 18.45
CA SER A 165 43.90 15.51 17.19
C SER A 165 44.99 14.51 16.77
N PRO A 166 44.65 13.25 16.44
CA PRO A 166 45.53 12.43 15.64
C PRO A 166 45.17 12.66 14.16
N SER A 167 46.04 13.40 13.49
CA SER A 167 46.17 13.45 12.03
C SER A 167 46.29 12.04 11.48
N ILE A 168 45.27 11.52 10.80
CA ILE A 168 45.41 10.34 9.95
C ILE A 168 45.87 10.82 8.58
N ALA A 169 47.15 10.56 8.34
CA ALA A 169 47.85 10.79 7.10
C ALA A 169 47.15 10.07 5.94
N SER A 170 47.07 10.80 4.82
CA SER A 170 46.73 10.33 3.48
C SER A 170 47.62 9.17 3.06
N SER A 171 47.02 8.02 2.72
CA SER A 171 47.68 7.00 1.91
C SER A 171 47.57 7.36 0.42
N PRO A 172 48.63 7.14 -0.38
CA PRO A 172 48.68 7.60 -1.77
C PRO A 172 47.97 6.64 -2.73
N ALA A 173 47.37 7.21 -3.77
CA ALA A 173 46.84 6.50 -4.92
C ALA A 173 47.97 5.81 -5.71
N PRO A 174 47.77 4.61 -6.27
CA PRO A 174 48.66 4.08 -7.29
C PRO A 174 48.26 4.63 -8.66
N SER A 175 49.16 5.38 -9.28
CA SER A 175 49.03 5.87 -10.65
C SER A 175 49.83 4.99 -11.64
N THR A 176 49.23 4.78 -12.81
CA THR A 176 49.81 4.33 -14.12
C THR A 176 50.08 2.82 -14.24
N SER A 177 49.83 2.12 -15.35
CA SER A 177 49.93 2.44 -16.79
C SER A 177 49.05 1.46 -17.60
N SER A 178 48.10 1.90 -18.42
CA SER A 178 48.19 2.02 -19.90
C SER A 178 48.88 0.86 -20.65
N GLY A 179 48.11 0.17 -21.49
CA GLY A 179 48.59 -0.81 -22.48
C GLY A 179 47.53 -1.04 -23.56
N LYS A 180 47.71 -0.37 -24.70
CA LYS A 180 46.96 -0.53 -25.94
C LYS A 180 47.18 -1.93 -26.55
N ASN A 181 46.10 -2.60 -26.96
CA ASN A 181 45.82 -3.01 -28.34
C ASN A 181 44.43 -3.61 -28.46
#